data_AF-A0A2T6LB97-F1
#
_entry.id   AF-A0A2T6LB97-F1
#
_cell.length_a   1.000
_cell.length_b   1.000
_cell.length_c   1.000
_cell.angle_alpha   90.00
_cell.angle_beta   90.00
_cell.angle_gamma   90.00
#
_symmetry.space_group_name_H-M   'P 1'
#
loop_
_entity.id
_entity.type
_entity.pdbx_description
1 polymer ?
#
loop_
_entity_poly.entity_id
_entity_poly.type
_entity_poly.pdbx_seq_one_letter_code
_entity_poly.pdbx_strand_id
1 'polypeptide(L)'
;MIGDWFASNAARIGELTAWHAALSVIPTVLGLVIAVPLAWWASRSARIYPLVVGASGLLYTVPSIALFVLLPQVLGTKILDPLNVVVALTLYSVALLVRVVADGLASVPHDTVQAATAMGYRPWQRLLLVELPVAVPAIGGGLRVAVVSNVSIVTMAALLGIPQLGSLFTEGFSLRLTLPIVVGILLCLVLSVVLDVLVHAGTRALTPWQQKLETA
;
A
#
# COMPACT_ATOMS: atom_id res chain seq x y z
N MET A 1 -5.07 36.10 5.40
CA MET A 1 -4.09 35.40 6.26
C MET A 1 -3.90 33.93 5.88
N ILE A 2 -4.90 33.03 6.03
CA ILE A 2 -4.74 31.60 5.64
C ILE A 2 -4.62 31.44 4.12
N GLY A 3 -5.48 32.13 3.35
CA GLY A 3 -5.42 32.11 1.88
C GLY A 3 -4.10 32.62 1.32
N ASP A 4 -3.56 33.70 1.88
CA ASP A 4 -2.27 34.29 1.46
C ASP A 4 -1.08 33.38 1.79
N TRP A 5 -1.11 32.72 2.95
CA TRP A 5 -0.13 31.70 3.32
C TRP A 5 -0.20 30.50 2.38
N PHE A 6 -1.41 30.03 2.04
CA PHE A 6 -1.57 28.93 1.10
C PHE A 6 -1.08 29.30 -0.30
N ALA A 7 -1.45 30.48 -0.81
CA ALA A 7 -1.02 30.95 -2.12
C ALA A 7 0.52 31.11 -2.21
N SER A 8 1.16 31.61 -1.15
CA SER A 8 2.62 31.73 -1.10
C SER A 8 3.35 30.39 -0.94
N ASN A 9 2.68 29.35 -0.44
CA ASN A 9 3.25 28.02 -0.24
C ASN A 9 2.72 26.95 -1.22
N ALA A 10 1.85 27.32 -2.16
CA ALA A 10 1.11 26.39 -3.01
C ALA A 10 2.04 25.49 -3.84
N ALA A 11 3.10 26.05 -4.43
CA ALA A 11 4.08 25.28 -5.21
C ALA A 11 4.78 24.23 -4.35
N ARG A 12 5.24 24.63 -3.15
CA ARG A 12 5.89 23.73 -2.19
C ARG A 12 4.94 22.65 -1.69
N ILE A 13 3.70 23.01 -1.36
CA ILE A 13 2.66 22.06 -0.94
C ILE A 13 2.38 21.04 -2.05
N GLY A 14 2.31 21.48 -3.31
CA GLY A 14 2.15 20.60 -4.46
C GLY A 14 3.29 19.60 -4.58
N GLU A 15 4.54 20.05 -4.42
CA GLU A 15 5.72 19.18 -4.43
C GLU A 15 5.70 18.16 -3.28
N LEU A 16 5.42 18.61 -2.05
CA LEU A 16 5.31 17.73 -0.88
C LEU A 16 4.19 16.70 -1.05
N THR A 17 3.07 17.09 -1.66
CA THR A 17 1.94 16.19 -1.97
C THR A 17 2.37 15.13 -2.98
N ALA A 18 3.09 15.52 -4.03
CA ALA A 18 3.60 14.59 -5.04
C ALA A 18 4.58 13.58 -4.45
N TRP A 19 5.50 14.04 -3.59
CA TRP A 19 6.39 13.16 -2.84
C TRP A 19 5.64 12.21 -1.92
N HIS A 20 4.66 12.71 -1.17
CA HIS A 20 3.84 11.88 -0.28
C HIS A 20 3.08 10.80 -1.04
N ALA A 21 2.49 11.19 -2.19
CA ALA A 21 1.79 10.27 -3.07
C ALA A 21 2.74 9.20 -3.65
N ALA A 22 3.92 9.61 -4.15
CA ALA A 22 4.91 8.68 -4.68
C ALA A 22 5.40 7.68 -3.62
N LEU A 23 5.75 8.17 -2.42
CA LEU A 23 6.18 7.35 -1.30
C LEU A 23 5.06 6.48 -0.71
N SER A 24 3.79 6.77 -0.99
CA SER A 24 2.67 5.92 -0.59
C SER A 24 2.33 4.88 -1.67
N VAL A 25 2.23 5.30 -2.92
CA VAL A 25 1.75 4.46 -4.03
C VAL A 25 2.81 3.47 -4.49
N ILE A 26 4.07 3.91 -4.69
CA ILE A 26 5.13 3.05 -5.22
C ILE A 26 5.33 1.83 -4.29
N PRO A 27 5.49 1.99 -2.97
CA PRO A 27 5.69 0.84 -2.09
C PRO A 27 4.46 -0.06 -1.99
N THR A 28 3.25 0.50 -2.08
CA THR A 28 2.02 -0.30 -2.12
C THR A 28 2.00 -1.20 -3.36
N VAL A 29 2.31 -0.64 -4.54
CA VAL A 29 2.34 -1.39 -5.80
C VAL A 29 3.42 -2.46 -5.78
N LEU A 30 4.64 -2.11 -5.36
CA LEU A 30 5.73 -3.09 -5.20
C LEU A 30 5.34 -4.18 -4.21
N GLY A 31 4.72 -3.81 -3.09
CA GLY A 31 4.24 -4.73 -2.08
C GLY A 31 3.18 -5.69 -2.61
N LEU A 32 2.23 -5.20 -3.41
CA LEU A 32 1.24 -6.04 -4.07
C LEU A 32 1.89 -7.02 -5.06
N VAL A 33 2.81 -6.53 -5.89
CA VAL A 33 3.55 -7.34 -6.87
C VAL A 33 4.34 -8.46 -6.20
N ILE A 34 4.90 -8.22 -5.01
CA ILE A 34 5.61 -9.24 -4.22
C ILE A 34 4.63 -10.14 -3.45
N ALA A 35 3.56 -9.58 -2.90
CA ALA A 35 2.58 -10.31 -2.12
C ALA A 35 1.84 -11.37 -2.94
N VAL A 36 1.52 -11.08 -4.21
CA VAL A 36 0.82 -12.01 -5.11
C VAL A 36 1.54 -13.36 -5.28
N PRO A 37 2.80 -13.42 -5.76
CA PRO A 37 3.52 -14.68 -5.90
C PRO A 37 3.80 -15.34 -4.55
N LEU A 38 4.08 -14.54 -3.50
CA LEU A 38 4.37 -15.05 -2.16
C LEU A 38 3.14 -15.74 -1.55
N ALA A 39 1.97 -15.10 -1.63
CA ALA A 39 0.70 -15.64 -1.18
C ALA A 39 0.29 -16.88 -1.97
N TRP A 40 0.42 -16.85 -3.29
CA TRP A 40 0.12 -18.00 -4.15
C TRP A 40 1.05 -19.19 -3.89
N TRP A 41 2.32 -18.96 -3.59
CA TRP A 41 3.23 -20.04 -3.23
C TRP A 41 2.91 -20.59 -1.83
N ALA A 42 2.62 -19.72 -0.87
CA ALA A 42 2.24 -20.10 0.48
C ALA A 42 0.93 -20.90 0.53
N SER A 43 -0.06 -20.55 -0.30
CA SER A 43 -1.37 -21.22 -0.34
C SER A 43 -1.31 -22.68 -0.81
N ARG A 44 -0.21 -23.10 -1.44
CA ARG A 44 -0.01 -24.50 -1.87
C ARG A 44 0.35 -25.46 -0.74
N SER A 45 0.72 -24.94 0.43
CA SER A 45 1.12 -25.79 1.56
C SER A 45 0.47 -25.32 2.85
N ALA A 46 -0.37 -26.17 3.42
CA ALA A 46 -1.04 -25.95 4.70
C ALA A 46 -0.06 -25.68 5.86
N ARG A 47 1.23 -26.08 5.73
CA ARG A 47 2.27 -25.80 6.72
C ARG A 47 2.99 -24.47 6.48
N ILE A 48 3.20 -24.08 5.22
CA ILE A 48 3.92 -22.84 4.88
C ILE A 48 2.99 -21.63 5.04
N TYR A 49 1.70 -21.79 4.75
CA TYR A 49 0.70 -20.74 4.91
C TYR A 49 0.75 -20.02 6.27
N PRO A 50 0.60 -20.71 7.42
CA PRO A 50 0.63 -20.05 8.72
C PRO A 50 2.01 -19.43 9.04
N LEU A 51 3.10 -20.00 8.52
CA LEU A 51 4.44 -19.46 8.72
C LEU A 51 4.64 -18.14 7.96
N VAL A 52 4.24 -18.09 6.69
CA VAL A 52 4.37 -16.89 5.85
C VAL A 52 3.45 -15.78 6.35
N VAL A 53 2.17 -16.09 6.58
CA VAL A 53 1.19 -15.11 7.09
C VAL A 53 1.55 -14.66 8.51
N GLY A 54 2.01 -15.58 9.37
CA GLY A 54 2.47 -15.27 10.72
C GLY A 54 3.72 -14.38 10.72
N ALA A 55 4.73 -14.71 9.91
CA ALA A 55 5.94 -13.90 9.77
C ALA A 55 5.65 -12.51 9.21
N SER A 56 4.76 -12.40 8.22
CA SER A 56 4.24 -11.13 7.72
C SER A 56 3.55 -10.32 8.82
N GLY A 57 2.71 -10.95 9.64
CA GLY A 57 2.07 -10.31 10.79
C GLY A 57 3.10 -9.77 11.79
N LEU A 58 4.12 -10.56 12.14
CA LEU A 58 5.21 -10.14 13.03
C LEU A 58 5.99 -8.96 12.45
N LEU A 59 6.31 -8.99 11.14
CA LEU A 59 6.98 -7.89 10.46
C LEU A 59 6.18 -6.57 10.59
N TYR A 60 4.85 -6.64 10.48
CA TYR A 60 3.99 -5.46 10.64
C TYR A 60 4.00 -4.88 12.06
N THR A 61 4.33 -5.69 13.08
CA THR A 61 4.43 -5.21 14.48
C THR A 61 5.71 -4.43 14.77
N VAL A 62 6.71 -4.51 13.89
CA VAL A 62 7.95 -3.74 14.05
C VAL A 62 7.61 -2.24 13.97
N PRO A 63 8.14 -1.38 14.86
CA PRO A 63 7.94 0.06 14.76
C PRO A 63 8.56 0.64 13.48
N SER A 64 7.81 1.47 12.75
CA SER A 64 8.25 2.02 11.45
C SER A 64 9.52 2.86 11.54
N ILE A 65 9.66 3.67 12.58
CA ILE A 65 10.86 4.46 12.84
C ILE A 65 12.08 3.55 13.03
N ALA A 66 11.94 2.45 13.77
CA ALA A 66 13.04 1.52 13.99
C ALA A 66 13.48 0.87 12.66
N LEU A 67 12.52 0.47 11.82
CA LEU A 67 12.81 -0.09 10.51
C LEU A 67 13.55 0.91 9.62
N PHE A 68 13.11 2.17 9.58
CA PHE A 68 13.79 3.20 8.78
C PHE A 68 15.22 3.47 9.25
N VAL A 69 15.50 3.44 10.55
CA VAL A 69 16.86 3.65 11.10
C VAL A 69 17.78 2.46 10.82
N LEU A 70 17.25 1.24 10.75
CA LEU A 70 18.02 0.02 10.49
C LEU A 70 18.38 -0.15 9.02
N LEU A 71 17.51 0.24 8.09
CA LEU A 71 17.69 -0.01 6.66
C LEU A 71 18.98 0.54 6.03
N PRO A 72 19.47 1.76 6.38
CA PRO A 72 20.75 2.24 5.86
C PRO A 72 21.92 1.27 6.11
N GLN A 73 21.95 0.63 7.27
CA GLN A 73 23.00 -0.34 7.62
C GLN A 73 22.88 -1.64 6.83
N VAL A 74 21.65 -2.06 6.52
CA VAL A 74 21.36 -3.30 5.78
C VAL A 74 21.56 -3.12 4.27
N LEU A 75 21.13 -1.97 3.73
CA LEU A 75 21.15 -1.67 2.30
C LEU A 75 22.46 -0.99 1.85
N GLY A 76 23.29 -0.52 2.78
CA GLY A 76 24.51 0.24 2.46
C GLY A 76 24.22 1.62 1.87
N THR A 77 23.03 2.18 2.11
CA THR A 77 22.57 3.48 1.61
C THR A 77 22.87 4.59 2.62
N LYS A 78 22.71 5.85 2.18
CA LYS A 78 22.77 6.99 3.10
C LYS A 78 21.50 7.05 3.95
N ILE A 79 21.60 7.61 5.16
CA ILE A 79 20.46 7.74 6.08
C ILE A 79 19.29 8.52 5.46
N LEU A 80 19.60 9.56 4.68
CA LEU A 80 18.63 10.45 4.04
C LEU A 80 18.13 9.94 2.67
N ASP A 81 18.48 8.72 2.26
CA ASP A 81 18.08 8.19 0.97
C ASP A 81 16.59 7.79 0.98
N PRO A 82 15.74 8.36 0.09
CA PRO A 82 14.32 7.99 -0.03
C PRO A 82 14.10 6.49 -0.28
N LEU A 83 15.10 5.79 -0.84
CA LEU A 83 15.05 4.35 -1.06
C LEU A 83 14.77 3.58 0.23
N ASN A 84 15.29 4.04 1.37
CA ASN A 84 15.05 3.39 2.67
C ASN A 84 13.57 3.41 3.04
N VAL A 85 12.89 4.53 2.80
CA VAL A 85 11.45 4.66 3.06
C VAL A 85 10.66 3.77 2.12
N VAL A 86 11.03 3.75 0.84
CA VAL A 86 10.38 2.89 -0.17
C VAL A 86 10.49 1.42 0.21
N VAL A 87 11.68 0.94 0.59
CA VAL A 87 11.90 -0.46 0.98
C VAL A 87 11.12 -0.82 2.24
N ALA A 88 11.19 0.00 3.29
CA ALA A 88 10.45 -0.25 4.52
C ALA A 88 8.93 -0.30 4.29
N LEU A 89 8.38 0.68 3.56
CA LEU A 89 6.95 0.70 3.24
C LEU A 89 6.56 -0.45 2.31
N THR A 90 7.46 -0.91 1.45
CA THR A 90 7.22 -2.09 0.61
C THR A 90 7.11 -3.32 1.50
N LEU A 91 7.99 -3.49 2.48
CA LEU A 91 7.94 -4.57 3.47
C LEU A 91 6.64 -4.54 4.27
N TYR A 92 6.18 -3.37 4.73
CA TYR A 92 4.88 -3.23 5.39
C TYR A 92 3.71 -3.57 4.46
N SER A 93 3.78 -3.14 3.21
CA SER A 93 2.77 -3.45 2.19
C SER A 93 2.69 -4.95 1.93
N VAL A 94 3.84 -5.63 1.79
CA VAL A 94 3.89 -7.10 1.68
C VAL A 94 3.27 -7.72 2.93
N ALA A 95 3.65 -7.26 4.12
CA ALA A 95 3.14 -7.80 5.38
C ALA A 95 1.61 -7.75 5.48
N LEU A 96 1.00 -6.64 5.06
CA LEU A 96 -0.47 -6.49 5.03
C LEU A 96 -1.11 -7.30 3.89
N LEU A 97 -0.54 -7.22 2.69
CA LEU A 97 -1.17 -7.71 1.47
C LEU A 97 -1.04 -9.22 1.28
N VAL A 98 -0.02 -9.88 1.83
CA VAL A 98 0.15 -11.33 1.69
C VAL A 98 -1.08 -12.08 2.17
N ARG A 99 -1.59 -11.71 3.36
CA ARG A 99 -2.81 -12.32 3.90
C ARG A 99 -4.03 -12.02 3.03
N VAL A 100 -4.21 -10.75 2.67
CA VAL A 100 -5.33 -10.30 1.81
C VAL A 100 -5.35 -11.05 0.48
N VAL A 101 -4.19 -11.21 -0.16
CA VAL A 101 -4.09 -11.90 -1.44
C VAL A 101 -4.32 -13.40 -1.26
N ALA A 102 -3.80 -14.01 -0.20
CA ALA A 102 -4.00 -15.43 0.03
C ALA A 102 -5.48 -15.76 0.33
N ASP A 103 -6.14 -14.95 1.16
CA ASP A 103 -7.58 -15.06 1.44
C ASP A 103 -8.40 -14.79 0.17
N GLY A 104 -8.00 -13.81 -0.65
CA GLY A 104 -8.62 -13.51 -1.94
C GLY A 104 -8.52 -14.68 -2.93
N LEU A 105 -7.35 -15.30 -3.07
CA LEU A 105 -7.16 -16.49 -3.92
C LEU A 105 -7.93 -17.70 -3.39
N ALA A 106 -8.02 -17.86 -2.05
CA ALA A 106 -8.80 -18.94 -1.43
C ALA A 106 -10.32 -18.76 -1.61
N SER A 107 -10.79 -17.54 -1.86
CA SER A 107 -12.21 -17.26 -2.14
C SER A 107 -12.66 -17.68 -3.54
N VAL A 108 -11.72 -18.00 -4.45
CA VAL A 108 -12.03 -18.45 -5.81
C VAL A 108 -12.70 -19.84 -5.74
N PRO A 109 -13.88 -20.04 -6.35
CA PRO A 109 -14.58 -21.32 -6.30
C PRO A 109 -13.72 -22.48 -6.83
N HIS A 110 -13.72 -23.60 -6.11
CA HIS A 110 -12.96 -24.78 -6.51
C HIS A 110 -13.32 -25.27 -7.91
N ASP A 111 -14.61 -25.22 -8.28
CA ASP A 111 -15.10 -25.62 -9.60
C ASP A 111 -14.48 -24.76 -10.72
N THR A 112 -14.29 -23.45 -10.49
CA THR A 112 -13.62 -22.54 -11.44
C THR A 112 -12.15 -22.95 -11.65
N VAL A 113 -11.46 -23.31 -10.56
CA VAL A 113 -10.06 -23.75 -10.61
C VAL A 113 -9.93 -25.11 -11.31
N GLN A 114 -10.85 -26.04 -11.05
CA GLN A 114 -10.89 -27.34 -11.70
C GLN A 114 -11.19 -27.22 -13.19
N ALA A 115 -12.17 -26.40 -13.57
CA ALA A 115 -12.49 -26.13 -14.97
C ALA A 115 -11.29 -25.55 -15.72
N ALA A 116 -10.61 -24.55 -15.16
CA ALA A 116 -9.39 -24.00 -15.78
C ALA A 116 -8.28 -25.05 -15.93
N THR A 117 -8.14 -25.94 -14.93
CA THR A 117 -7.16 -27.03 -15.01
C THR A 117 -7.52 -28.04 -16.10
N ALA A 118 -8.81 -28.39 -16.24
CA ALA A 118 -9.31 -29.29 -17.29
C ALA A 118 -9.16 -28.68 -18.69
N MET A 119 -9.23 -27.36 -18.83
CA MET A 119 -8.96 -26.61 -20.07
C MET A 119 -7.46 -26.54 -20.42
N GLY A 120 -6.57 -27.10 -19.60
CA GLY A 120 -5.13 -27.18 -19.88
C GLY A 120 -4.31 -25.97 -19.43
N TYR A 121 -4.88 -25.06 -18.63
CA TYR A 121 -4.10 -23.93 -18.10
C TYR A 121 -2.99 -24.41 -17.15
N ARG A 122 -1.74 -23.99 -17.41
CA ARG A 122 -0.62 -24.22 -16.48
C ARG A 122 -0.83 -23.44 -15.18
N PRO A 123 -0.23 -23.82 -14.05
CA PRO A 123 -0.51 -23.18 -12.77
C PRO A 123 -0.30 -21.66 -12.73
N TRP A 124 0.74 -21.14 -13.38
CA TRP A 124 0.98 -19.70 -13.49
C TRP A 124 -0.02 -18.99 -14.42
N GLN A 125 -0.42 -19.64 -15.50
CA GLN A 125 -1.44 -19.10 -16.41
C GLN A 125 -2.80 -19.08 -15.71
N ARG A 126 -3.12 -20.13 -14.95
CA ARG A 126 -4.34 -20.22 -14.14
C ARG A 126 -4.38 -19.13 -13.08
N LEU A 127 -3.26 -18.85 -12.40
CA LEU A 127 -3.16 -17.73 -11.47
C LEU A 127 -3.47 -16.40 -12.17
N LEU A 128 -2.77 -16.07 -13.25
CA LEU A 128 -2.86 -14.76 -13.89
C LEU A 128 -4.16 -14.53 -14.66
N LEU A 129 -4.71 -15.57 -15.30
CA LEU A 129 -5.84 -15.45 -16.21
C LEU A 129 -7.18 -15.87 -15.61
N VAL A 130 -7.18 -16.58 -14.48
CA VAL A 130 -8.41 -17.10 -13.85
C VAL A 130 -8.51 -16.71 -12.38
N GLU A 131 -7.57 -17.16 -11.54
CA GLU A 131 -7.68 -16.98 -10.08
C GLU A 131 -7.58 -15.49 -9.69
N LEU A 132 -6.59 -14.76 -10.22
CA LEU A 132 -6.42 -13.34 -9.90
C LEU A 132 -7.60 -12.49 -10.34
N PRO A 133 -8.09 -12.52 -11.59
CA PRO A 133 -9.26 -11.76 -12.01
C PRO A 133 -10.47 -11.98 -11.11
N VAL A 134 -10.76 -13.24 -10.73
CA VAL A 134 -11.86 -13.57 -9.83
C VAL A 134 -11.62 -13.06 -8.40
N ALA A 135 -10.37 -13.08 -7.94
CA ALA A 135 -9.98 -12.60 -6.61
C ALA A 135 -9.84 -11.07 -6.50
N VAL A 136 -9.76 -10.32 -7.61
CA VAL A 136 -9.56 -8.85 -7.61
C VAL A 136 -10.49 -8.10 -6.65
N PRO A 137 -11.82 -8.36 -6.57
CA PRO A 137 -12.70 -7.67 -5.64
C PRO A 137 -12.32 -7.88 -4.18
N ALA A 138 -11.97 -9.11 -3.81
CA ALA A 138 -11.55 -9.46 -2.46
C ALA A 138 -10.21 -8.80 -2.10
N ILE A 139 -9.26 -8.81 -3.03
CA ILE A 139 -7.95 -8.17 -2.86
C ILE A 139 -8.08 -6.64 -2.77
N GLY A 140 -8.97 -6.06 -3.57
CA GLY A 140 -9.20 -4.61 -3.62
C GLY A 140 -9.61 -4.03 -2.26
N GLY A 141 -10.42 -4.76 -1.48
CA GLY A 141 -10.78 -4.36 -0.12
C GLY A 141 -9.57 -4.20 0.81
N GLY A 142 -8.62 -5.15 0.78
CA GLY A 142 -7.41 -5.05 1.59
C GLY A 142 -6.36 -4.09 1.02
N LEU A 143 -6.30 -3.91 -0.30
CA LEU A 143 -5.43 -2.93 -0.95
C LEU A 143 -5.76 -1.50 -0.53
N ARG A 144 -7.04 -1.18 -0.38
CA ARG A 144 -7.51 0.09 0.18
C ARG A 144 -6.94 0.37 1.56
N VAL A 145 -7.02 -0.62 2.46
CA VAL A 145 -6.46 -0.51 3.81
C VAL A 145 -4.94 -0.33 3.76
N ALA A 146 -4.24 -1.08 2.90
CA ALA A 146 -2.79 -0.96 2.75
C ALA A 146 -2.35 0.43 2.26
N VAL A 147 -3.05 0.98 1.26
CA VAL A 147 -2.77 2.34 0.73
C VAL A 147 -2.98 3.41 1.80
N VAL A 148 -4.12 3.39 2.49
CA VAL A 148 -4.42 4.34 3.57
C VAL A 148 -3.40 4.24 4.71
N SER A 149 -2.99 3.00 5.05
CA SER A 149 -1.99 2.74 6.08
C SER A 149 -0.63 3.31 5.68
N ASN A 150 -0.20 3.12 4.43
CA ASN A 150 1.04 3.68 3.93
C ASN A 150 1.03 5.22 3.93
N VAL A 151 -0.07 5.86 3.53
CA VAL A 151 -0.21 7.32 3.61
C VAL A 151 0.04 7.80 5.03
N SER A 152 -0.47 7.07 6.04
CA SER A 152 -0.19 7.36 7.44
C SER A 152 1.28 7.14 7.82
N ILE A 153 1.88 6.01 7.45
CA ILE A 153 3.25 5.67 7.87
C ILE A 153 4.30 6.57 7.20
N VAL A 154 4.08 7.00 5.95
CA VAL A 154 4.96 7.95 5.23
C VAL A 154 5.18 9.22 6.03
N THR A 155 4.20 9.67 6.83
CA THR A 155 4.35 10.88 7.66
C THR A 155 5.54 10.79 8.62
N MET A 156 5.89 9.59 9.09
CA MET A 156 7.02 9.34 9.98
C MET A 156 8.38 9.61 9.30
N ALA A 157 8.45 9.54 7.97
CA ALA A 157 9.66 9.88 7.21
C ALA A 157 10.05 11.36 7.34
N ALA A 158 9.12 12.24 7.77
CA ALA A 158 9.43 13.64 8.11
C ALA A 158 10.59 13.75 9.11
N LEU A 159 10.63 12.81 10.08
CA LEU A 159 11.63 12.79 11.14
C LEU A 159 13.04 12.49 10.63
N LEU A 160 13.13 11.94 9.43
CA LEU A 160 14.38 11.64 8.73
C LEU A 160 14.75 12.73 7.72
N GLY A 161 14.02 13.85 7.68
CA GLY A 161 14.29 14.96 6.76
C GLY A 161 13.92 14.66 5.30
N ILE A 162 13.11 13.63 5.04
CA ILE A 162 12.66 13.30 3.69
C ILE A 162 11.45 14.19 3.32
N PRO A 163 11.43 14.81 2.13
CA PRO A 163 10.35 15.69 1.73
C PRO A 163 9.06 14.89 1.52
N GLN A 164 7.97 15.28 2.20
CA GLN A 164 6.60 14.79 2.05
C GLN A 164 5.65 15.63 2.93
N LEU A 165 4.34 15.42 2.88
CA LEU A 165 3.36 16.29 3.57
C LEU A 165 3.58 16.40 5.09
N GLY A 166 4.05 15.33 5.74
CA GLY A 166 4.40 15.35 7.16
C GLY A 166 5.57 16.29 7.51
N SER A 167 6.33 16.80 6.54
CA SER A 167 7.31 17.87 6.81
C SER A 167 6.63 19.18 7.28
N LEU A 168 5.36 19.38 6.94
CA LEU A 168 4.57 20.49 7.47
C LEU A 168 4.30 20.33 8.98
N PHE A 169 4.31 19.09 9.50
CA PHE A 169 4.18 18.83 10.92
C PHE A 169 5.43 19.29 11.66
N THR A 170 6.59 18.82 11.21
CA THR A 170 7.88 19.17 11.81
C THR A 170 8.16 20.67 11.70
N GLU A 171 7.77 21.31 10.59
CA GLU A 171 7.83 22.76 10.41
C GLU A 171 6.93 23.50 11.40
N GLY A 172 5.66 23.11 11.51
CA GLY A 172 4.74 23.74 12.46
C GLY A 172 5.16 23.57 13.92
N PHE A 173 5.72 22.42 14.29
CA PHE A 173 6.31 22.22 15.62
C PHE A 173 7.54 23.12 15.84
N SER A 174 8.43 23.23 14.86
CA SER A 174 9.65 24.03 14.95
C SER A 174 9.33 25.53 15.05
N LEU A 175 8.35 26.01 14.27
CA LEU A 175 7.92 27.40 14.25
C LEU A 175 6.89 27.74 15.34
N ARG A 176 6.43 26.75 16.12
CA ARG A 176 5.31 26.88 17.08
C ARG A 176 4.04 27.45 16.43
N LEU A 177 3.80 27.09 15.17
CA LEU A 177 2.63 27.49 14.39
C LEU A 177 1.73 26.28 14.17
N THR A 178 0.46 26.40 14.57
CA THR A 178 -0.53 25.34 14.38
C THR A 178 -1.00 25.22 12.92
N LEU A 179 -0.93 26.31 12.15
CA LEU A 179 -1.46 26.36 10.78
C LEU A 179 -0.81 25.33 9.84
N PRO A 180 0.53 25.18 9.73
CA PRO A 180 1.14 24.15 8.88
C PRO A 180 0.74 22.72 9.29
N ILE A 181 0.59 22.47 10.59
CA ILE A 181 0.19 21.14 11.12
C ILE A 181 -1.22 20.79 10.62
N VAL A 182 -2.18 21.71 10.79
CA VAL A 182 -3.58 21.49 10.38
C VAL A 182 -3.68 21.32 8.86
N VAL A 183 -2.96 22.16 8.09
CA VAL A 183 -2.92 22.04 6.63
C VAL A 183 -2.37 20.68 6.21
N GLY A 184 -1.24 20.24 6.78
CA GLY A 184 -0.68 18.94 6.47
C GLY A 184 -1.63 17.78 6.80
N ILE A 185 -2.34 17.84 7.93
CA ILE A 185 -3.28 16.79 8.34
C ILE A 185 -4.43 16.72 7.33
N LEU A 186 -5.02 17.86 6.97
CA LEU A 186 -6.11 17.92 6.00
C LEU A 186 -5.67 17.41 4.63
N LEU A 187 -4.48 17.79 4.17
CA LEU A 187 -3.94 17.31 2.89
C LEU A 187 -3.66 15.81 2.90
N CYS A 188 -3.11 15.26 3.99
CA CYS A 188 -2.92 13.81 4.15
C CYS A 188 -4.26 13.07 4.12
N LEU A 189 -5.29 13.59 4.79
CA LEU A 189 -6.64 13.02 4.78
C LEU A 189 -7.26 13.04 3.37
N VAL A 190 -7.18 14.18 2.69
CA VAL A 190 -7.68 14.32 1.32
C VAL A 190 -6.95 13.35 0.38
N LEU A 191 -5.61 13.30 0.45
CA LEU A 191 -4.81 12.39 -0.36
C LEU A 191 -5.17 10.92 -0.07
N SER A 192 -5.34 10.56 1.19
CA SER A 192 -5.75 9.21 1.60
C SER A 192 -7.10 8.81 1.00
N VAL A 193 -8.10 9.70 1.08
CA VAL A 193 -9.43 9.48 0.49
C VAL A 193 -9.35 9.38 -1.04
N VAL A 194 -8.58 10.26 -1.69
CA VAL A 194 -8.39 10.23 -3.14
C VAL A 194 -7.79 8.89 -3.57
N LEU A 195 -6.71 8.44 -2.90
CA LEU A 195 -6.09 7.17 -3.23
C LEU A 195 -6.99 5.97 -2.93
N ASP A 196 -7.74 5.98 -1.83
CA ASP A 196 -8.74 4.96 -1.51
C ASP A 196 -9.81 4.83 -2.59
N VAL A 197 -10.37 5.96 -3.03
CA VAL A 197 -11.37 6.03 -4.11
C VAL A 197 -10.78 5.56 -5.44
N LEU A 198 -9.53 5.93 -5.76
CA LEU A 198 -8.85 5.47 -6.97
C LEU A 198 -8.65 3.95 -6.97
N VAL A 199 -8.26 3.36 -5.83
CA VAL A 199 -8.17 1.90 -5.70
C VAL A 199 -9.54 1.27 -5.87
N HIS A 200 -10.57 1.79 -5.20
CA HIS A 200 -11.92 1.27 -5.32
C HIS A 200 -12.46 1.34 -6.75
N ALA A 201 -12.27 2.48 -7.43
CA ALA A 201 -12.66 2.67 -8.82
C ALA A 201 -11.88 1.73 -9.76
N GLY A 202 -10.57 1.57 -9.54
CA GLY A 202 -9.73 0.63 -10.28
C GLY A 202 -10.18 -0.82 -10.10
N THR A 203 -10.50 -1.23 -8.88
CA THR A 203 -11.07 -2.55 -8.59
C THR A 203 -12.39 -2.76 -9.35
N ARG A 204 -13.32 -1.79 -9.28
CA ARG A 204 -14.61 -1.89 -10.00
C ARG A 204 -14.45 -1.93 -11.52
N ALA A 205 -13.52 -1.15 -12.07
CA ALA A 205 -13.24 -1.13 -13.51
C ALA A 205 -12.65 -2.46 -14.00
N LEU A 206 -11.86 -3.14 -13.16
CA LEU A 206 -11.31 -4.45 -13.45
C LEU A 206 -12.34 -5.59 -13.30
N THR A 207 -13.46 -5.37 -12.60
CA THR A 207 -14.47 -6.40 -12.30
C THR A 207 -15.89 -6.05 -12.78
N PRO A 208 -16.10 -5.72 -14.08
CA PRO A 208 -17.39 -5.28 -14.61
C PRO A 208 -18.50 -6.35 -14.50
N TRP A 209 -18.15 -7.63 -14.36
CA TRP A 209 -19.13 -8.72 -14.23
C TRP A 209 -19.89 -8.70 -12.90
N GLN A 210 -19.32 -8.15 -11.82
CA GLN A 210 -20.05 -8.00 -10.56
C GLN A 210 -21.17 -6.96 -10.67
N GLN A 211 -21.00 -5.92 -11.48
CA GLN A 211 -22.02 -4.88 -11.68
C GLN A 211 -23.29 -5.44 -12.30
N LYS A 212 -23.18 -6.44 -13.19
CA LYS A 212 -24.34 -7.08 -13.83
C LYS A 212 -25.19 -7.91 -12.87
N LEU A 213 -24.62 -8.39 -11.77
CA LEU A 213 -25.33 -9.20 -10.78
C LEU A 213 -26.07 -8.34 -9.75
N GLU A 214 -25.63 -7.11 -9.50
CA GLU A 214 -26.33 -6.17 -8.60
C GLU A 214 -27.52 -5.48 -9.27
N THR A 215 -27.56 -5.43 -10.61
CA THR A 215 -28.62 -4.76 -11.39
C THR A 215 -29.66 -5.71 -11.97
N ALA A 216 -29.54 -7.02 -11.73
CA ALA A 216 -30.43 -8.06 -12.23
C ALA A 216 -31.29 -8.62 -11.09
#